data_AF-Q5ZVN7-F1
#
_entry.id   AF-Q5ZVN7-F1
#
_cell.length_a   1.000
_cell.length_b   1.000
_cell.length_c   1.000
_cell.angle_alpha   90.00
_cell.angle_beta   90.00
_cell.angle_gamma   90.00
#
_symmetry.space_group_name_H-M   'P 1'
#
loop_
_entity.id
_entity.type
_entity.pdbx_description
1 polymer ?
#
loop_
_entity_poly.entity_id
_entity_poly.type
_entity_poly.pdbx_seq_one_letter_code
_entity_poly.pdbx_strand_id
1 'polypeptide(L)'
;MSLYIGLMSGTSMDGIDAALLELPSNHLIHGITKQYSDDVRRNLDDLIMGNHLTLASICQLNTLIGREFAEAVRQLLSEIKVHPKEIQAIGSHGQTVCHDTSGNIPYTLQLGCGHTISSLTGITVVADFRTRDLVNGGQGAPFAPLYHQQIFSKVNESVAVVNIGGIANVTFIAKNQMTRGWDIGPGNCLMDAWIYKNKGALFDKSGVWASQGEVIYPLLEYLLQDPFFHLDSPKSIGKEYFSLSWLQKHLKPDYTPADIQATLLALTAHTIAETILNESGEIKQLYLCGGGAHNTHLKENLARLLPGIAVKSIAELGISPDYLEAMMFAWLAAQTINQIPVNLTSITGAKGIAILGAVYPIIKSY
;
A
#
# COMPACT_ATOMS: atom_id res chain seq x y z
N MET A 1 -5.01 25.53 -8.68
CA MET A 1 -4.27 24.26 -8.60
C MET A 1 -3.23 24.43 -7.53
N SER A 2 -3.03 23.41 -6.70
CA SER A 2 -2.13 23.44 -5.56
C SER A 2 -1.28 22.18 -5.53
N LEU A 3 0.00 22.33 -5.18
CA LEU A 3 0.96 21.24 -5.13
C LEU A 3 1.05 20.68 -3.72
N TYR A 4 0.94 19.36 -3.62
CA TYR A 4 1.09 18.63 -2.37
C TYR A 4 2.05 17.48 -2.57
N ILE A 5 2.82 17.16 -1.54
CA ILE A 5 3.67 15.97 -1.54
C ILE A 5 3.05 14.93 -0.63
N GLY A 6 3.11 13.67 -1.02
CA GLY A 6 2.75 12.56 -0.16
C GLY A 6 3.95 11.68 0.13
N LEU A 7 4.06 11.21 1.36
CA LEU A 7 5.10 10.30 1.83
C LEU A 7 4.47 9.04 2.41
N MET A 8 4.88 7.89 1.87
CA MET A 8 4.47 6.57 2.33
C MET A 8 5.69 5.66 2.46
N SER A 9 5.69 4.80 3.47
CA SER A 9 6.58 3.65 3.54
C SER A 9 5.75 2.40 3.79
N GLY A 10 5.84 1.44 2.87
CA GLY A 10 5.12 0.19 2.96
C GLY A 10 5.60 -0.69 4.12
N THR A 11 4.82 -1.72 4.43
CA THR A 11 5.17 -2.72 5.47
C THR A 11 6.42 -3.53 5.12
N SER A 12 6.86 -3.54 3.86
CA SER A 12 8.13 -4.16 3.48
C SER A 12 9.36 -3.38 3.96
N MET A 13 9.21 -2.09 4.28
CA MET A 13 10.31 -1.20 4.68
C MET A 13 11.42 -1.13 3.61
N ASP A 14 11.07 -1.38 2.34
CA ASP A 14 12.04 -1.37 1.25
C ASP A 14 12.47 0.05 0.88
N GLY A 15 11.60 1.05 1.12
CA GLY A 15 11.88 2.44 0.84
C GLY A 15 10.73 3.38 1.17
N ILE A 16 10.97 4.64 0.85
CA ILE A 16 10.12 5.80 1.10
C ILE A 16 9.64 6.29 -0.26
N ASP A 17 8.35 6.13 -0.52
CA ASP A 17 7.69 6.68 -1.69
C ASP A 17 7.33 8.14 -1.44
N ALA A 18 7.83 9.02 -2.31
CA ALA A 18 7.53 10.44 -2.30
C ALA A 18 6.88 10.83 -3.63
N ALA A 19 5.68 11.39 -3.59
CA ALA A 19 4.91 11.74 -4.77
C ALA A 19 4.50 13.20 -4.76
N LEU A 20 4.85 13.97 -5.80
CA LEU A 20 4.37 15.32 -6.02
C LEU A 20 3.07 15.28 -6.82
N LEU A 21 1.98 15.70 -6.19
CA LEU A 21 0.63 15.66 -6.73
C LEU A 21 0.10 17.07 -6.97
N GLU A 22 -0.47 17.30 -8.15
CA GLU A 22 -1.32 18.45 -8.41
C GLU A 22 -2.77 18.15 -8.03
N LEU A 23 -3.38 19.03 -7.24
CA LEU A 23 -4.78 18.95 -6.84
C LEU A 23 -5.59 20.17 -7.32
N PRO A 24 -6.88 19.98 -7.68
CA PRO A 24 -7.69 18.76 -7.51
C PRO A 24 -7.64 17.74 -8.69
N SER A 25 -6.71 17.91 -9.65
CA SER A 25 -6.61 17.04 -10.84
C SER A 25 -6.17 15.61 -10.53
N ASN A 26 -5.52 15.37 -9.38
CA ASN A 26 -4.84 14.11 -9.01
C ASN A 26 -3.74 13.73 -10.02
N HIS A 27 -3.16 14.72 -10.69
CA HIS A 27 -2.08 14.49 -11.64
C HIS A 27 -0.75 14.34 -10.91
N LEU A 28 -0.14 13.18 -11.02
CA LEU A 28 1.22 12.95 -10.51
C LEU A 28 2.22 13.68 -11.41
N ILE A 29 2.92 14.67 -10.85
CA ILE A 29 3.96 15.41 -11.57
C ILE A 29 5.27 14.61 -11.58
N HIS A 30 5.66 14.08 -10.43
CA HIS A 30 6.87 13.26 -10.28
C HIS A 30 6.75 12.39 -9.04
N GLY A 31 7.35 11.20 -9.07
CA GLY A 31 7.42 10.30 -7.94
C GLY A 31 8.79 9.65 -7.86
N ILE A 32 9.28 9.44 -6.65
CA ILE A 32 10.54 8.71 -6.39
C ILE A 32 10.34 7.72 -5.25
N THR A 33 11.17 6.68 -5.24
CA THR A 33 11.31 5.76 -4.11
C THR A 33 12.74 5.84 -3.59
N LYS A 34 12.92 6.33 -2.35
CA LYS A 34 14.23 6.40 -1.70
C LYS A 34 14.38 5.23 -0.73
N GLN A 35 15.44 4.44 -0.87
CA GLN A 35 15.72 3.37 0.11
C GLN A 35 16.08 3.95 1.48
N TYR A 36 15.64 3.27 2.53
CA TYR A 36 16.13 3.53 3.89
C TYR A 36 17.63 3.25 3.96
N SER A 37 18.35 4.04 4.76
CA SER A 37 19.72 3.72 5.14
C SER A 37 19.80 2.42 5.93
N ASP A 38 20.96 1.77 5.90
CA ASP A 38 21.25 0.56 6.67
C ASP A 38 21.04 0.78 8.18
N ASP A 39 21.27 1.99 8.67
CA ASP A 39 21.02 2.35 10.07
C ASP A 39 19.54 2.27 10.42
N VAL A 40 18.67 2.88 9.60
CA VAL A 40 17.22 2.81 9.82
C VAL A 40 16.71 1.39 9.67
N ARG A 41 17.17 0.66 8.65
CA ARG A 41 16.77 -0.73 8.42
C ARG A 41 17.10 -1.61 9.62
N ARG A 42 18.34 -1.55 10.13
CA ARG A 42 18.74 -2.31 11.33
C ARG A 42 17.89 -1.97 12.56
N ASN A 43 17.63 -0.68 12.80
CA ASN A 43 16.80 -0.26 13.93
C ASN A 43 15.34 -0.69 13.79
N LEU A 44 14.79 -0.71 12.57
CA LEU A 44 13.45 -1.22 12.30
C LEU A 44 13.36 -2.74 12.49
N ASP A 45 14.37 -3.49 12.03
CA ASP A 45 14.46 -4.93 12.21
C ASP A 45 14.55 -5.28 13.71
N ASP A 46 15.41 -4.59 14.46
CA ASP A 46 15.51 -4.77 15.93
C ASP A 46 14.17 -4.50 16.62
N LEU A 47 13.49 -3.42 16.22
CA LEU A 47 12.18 -3.04 16.76
C LEU A 47 11.13 -4.14 16.51
N ILE A 48 11.05 -4.67 15.29
CA ILE A 48 10.08 -5.70 14.91
C ILE A 48 10.37 -7.03 15.59
N MET A 49 11.66 -7.38 15.75
CA MET A 49 12.09 -8.60 16.45
C MET A 49 11.97 -8.49 17.97
N GLY A 50 11.64 -7.31 18.50
CA GLY A 50 11.56 -7.07 19.94
C GLY A 50 12.92 -6.93 20.63
N ASN A 51 14.00 -6.79 19.86
CA ASN A 51 15.35 -6.62 20.36
C ASN A 51 15.59 -5.14 20.72
N HIS A 52 16.26 -4.88 21.86
CA HIS A 52 16.70 -3.52 22.24
C HIS A 52 15.59 -2.43 22.29
N LEU A 53 14.38 -2.80 22.73
CA LEU A 53 13.25 -1.88 22.89
C LEU A 53 13.39 -1.00 24.13
N THR A 54 13.74 0.27 23.95
CA THR A 54 13.62 1.32 24.97
C THR A 54 12.78 2.47 24.43
N LEU A 55 12.15 3.25 25.32
CA LEU A 55 11.49 4.49 24.90
C LEU A 55 12.46 5.44 24.19
N ALA A 56 13.73 5.45 24.62
CA ALA A 56 14.77 6.24 23.99
C ALA A 56 15.05 5.79 22.54
N SER A 57 15.20 4.49 22.28
CA SER A 57 15.46 3.98 20.92
C SER A 57 14.28 4.24 19.98
N ILE A 58 13.04 4.08 20.44
CA ILE A 58 11.83 4.40 19.64
C ILE A 58 11.79 5.90 19.30
N CYS A 59 12.05 6.80 20.27
CA CYS A 59 12.08 8.25 20.04
C CYS A 59 13.20 8.68 19.08
N GLN A 60 14.39 8.05 19.18
CA GLN A 60 15.49 8.29 18.26
C GLN A 60 15.14 7.83 16.84
N LEU A 61 14.58 6.63 16.69
CA LEU A 61 14.15 6.09 15.41
C LEU A 61 13.05 6.95 14.77
N ASN A 62 12.10 7.46 15.55
CA ASN A 62 11.09 8.41 15.07
C ASN A 62 11.72 9.66 14.41
N THR A 63 12.77 10.20 15.03
CA THR A 63 13.50 11.35 14.50
C THR A 63 14.31 10.97 13.26
N LEU A 64 14.99 9.82 13.29
CA LEU A 64 15.82 9.34 12.18
C LEU A 64 14.99 9.08 10.91
N ILE A 65 13.84 8.40 11.05
CA ILE A 65 12.90 8.20 9.93
C ILE A 65 12.40 9.56 9.41
N GLY A 66 12.12 10.52 10.30
CA GLY A 66 11.75 11.88 9.90
C GLY A 66 12.83 12.59 9.08
N ARG A 67 14.12 12.32 9.30
CA ARG A 67 15.23 12.87 8.50
C ARG A 67 15.26 12.25 7.10
N GLU A 68 15.15 10.93 7.02
CA GLU A 68 15.12 10.19 5.74
C GLU A 68 13.90 10.59 4.88
N PHE A 69 12.75 10.79 5.51
CA PHE A 69 11.55 11.30 4.85
C PHE A 69 11.77 12.72 4.30
N ALA A 70 12.42 13.59 5.07
CA ALA A 70 12.79 14.93 4.60
C ALA A 70 13.80 14.88 3.44
N GLU A 71 14.75 13.94 3.46
CA GLU A 71 15.69 13.72 2.35
C GLU A 71 14.97 13.25 1.09
N ALA A 72 14.00 12.33 1.20
CA ALA A 72 13.18 11.90 0.07
C ALA A 72 12.43 13.09 -0.55
N VAL A 73 11.83 13.98 0.26
CA VAL A 73 11.20 15.22 -0.24
C VAL A 73 12.21 16.12 -0.95
N ARG A 74 13.40 16.33 -0.37
CA ARG A 74 14.42 17.19 -0.96
C ARG A 74 14.96 16.62 -2.26
N GLN A 75 15.15 15.31 -2.34
CA GLN A 75 15.54 14.62 -3.56
C GLN A 75 14.47 14.82 -4.64
N LEU A 76 13.19 14.50 -4.32
CA LEU A 76 12.05 14.67 -5.22
C LEU A 76 12.02 16.08 -5.80
N LEU A 77 12.08 17.11 -4.95
CA LEU A 77 12.05 18.51 -5.36
C LEU A 77 13.28 18.90 -6.19
N SER A 78 14.46 18.37 -5.88
CA SER A 78 15.70 18.68 -6.61
C SER A 78 15.68 18.13 -8.04
N GLU A 79 15.13 16.93 -8.25
CA GLU A 79 15.10 16.27 -9.57
C GLU A 79 14.27 17.05 -10.59
N ILE A 80 13.20 17.71 -10.13
CA ILE A 80 12.29 18.52 -10.95
C ILE A 80 12.44 20.04 -10.75
N LYS A 81 13.41 20.45 -9.92
CA LYS A 81 13.73 21.87 -9.63
C LYS A 81 12.55 22.70 -9.10
N VAL A 82 11.68 22.08 -8.30
CA VAL A 82 10.57 22.78 -7.63
C VAL A 82 11.02 23.32 -6.29
N HIS A 83 10.69 24.57 -5.98
CA HIS A 83 11.06 25.19 -4.72
C HIS A 83 10.10 24.76 -3.60
N PRO A 84 10.57 24.49 -2.35
CA PRO A 84 9.70 24.11 -1.23
C PRO A 84 8.50 25.06 -0.99
N LYS A 85 8.68 26.36 -1.23
CA LYS A 85 7.61 27.38 -1.12
C LYS A 85 6.43 27.20 -2.08
N GLU A 86 6.59 26.41 -3.14
CA GLU A 86 5.52 26.11 -4.10
C GLU A 86 4.63 24.97 -3.59
N ILE A 87 5.07 24.24 -2.56
CA ILE A 87 4.34 23.12 -1.96
C ILE A 87 3.49 23.62 -0.81
N GLN A 88 2.19 23.33 -0.87
CA GLN A 88 1.24 23.76 0.15
C GLN A 88 1.38 22.96 1.44
N ALA A 89 1.53 21.63 1.33
CA ALA A 89 1.82 20.75 2.45
C ALA A 89 2.36 19.38 1.99
N ILE A 90 2.97 18.68 2.93
CA ILE A 90 3.33 17.25 2.81
C ILE A 90 2.33 16.43 3.62
N GLY A 91 1.75 15.37 3.06
CA GLY A 91 1.08 14.32 3.82
C GLY A 91 2.04 13.19 4.13
N SER A 92 2.34 12.97 5.42
CA SER A 92 3.27 11.94 5.86
C SER A 92 2.54 10.86 6.63
N HIS A 93 2.44 9.65 6.07
CA HIS A 93 1.94 8.48 6.80
C HIS A 93 2.90 8.05 7.90
N GLY A 94 4.19 8.02 7.59
CA GLY A 94 5.24 7.42 8.43
C GLY A 94 5.37 5.91 8.20
N GLN A 95 6.20 5.27 9.02
CA GLN A 95 6.41 3.83 9.07
C GLN A 95 5.56 3.24 10.19
N THR A 96 4.59 2.40 9.86
CA THR A 96 3.83 1.67 10.88
C THR A 96 4.74 0.68 11.58
N VAL A 97 4.79 0.77 12.92
CA VAL A 97 5.58 -0.14 13.78
C VAL A 97 4.72 -0.93 14.76
N CYS A 98 3.52 -0.43 15.09
CA CYS A 98 2.50 -1.22 15.76
C CYS A 98 1.10 -0.73 15.38
N HIS A 99 0.15 -1.67 15.38
CA HIS A 99 -1.24 -1.42 15.03
C HIS A 99 -2.10 -2.58 15.54
N ASP A 100 -2.97 -2.32 16.50
CA ASP A 100 -3.91 -3.29 17.03
C ASP A 100 -5.21 -2.57 17.40
N THR A 101 -6.27 -2.95 16.71
CA THR A 101 -7.61 -2.38 16.88
C THR A 101 -8.53 -3.25 17.72
N SER A 102 -8.09 -4.46 18.05
CA SER A 102 -8.82 -5.48 18.80
C SER A 102 -8.51 -5.46 20.30
N GLY A 103 -7.39 -4.84 20.69
CA GLY A 103 -7.02 -4.66 22.09
C GLY A 103 -8.04 -3.86 22.89
N ASN A 104 -8.09 -4.08 24.21
CA ASN A 104 -8.97 -3.35 25.15
C ASN A 104 -8.88 -1.83 24.99
N ILE A 105 -7.68 -1.34 24.66
CA ILE A 105 -7.42 0.04 24.24
C ILE A 105 -6.78 -0.06 22.85
N PRO A 106 -7.50 0.27 21.77
CA PRO A 106 -6.93 0.29 20.42
C PRO A 106 -5.74 1.24 20.31
N TYR A 107 -4.71 0.84 19.56
CA TYR A 107 -3.51 1.67 19.38
C TYR A 107 -2.90 1.53 18.00
N THR A 108 -2.16 2.57 17.61
CA THR A 108 -1.31 2.55 16.43
C THR A 108 -0.15 3.50 16.60
N LEU A 109 0.99 3.17 16.01
CA LEU A 109 2.17 4.04 15.98
C LEU A 109 2.78 4.05 14.59
N GLN A 110 2.89 5.25 14.04
CA GLN A 110 3.66 5.51 12.82
C GLN A 110 4.86 6.37 13.19
N LEU A 111 6.07 5.88 12.91
CA LEU A 111 7.30 6.62 13.11
C LEU A 111 7.61 7.48 11.88
N GLY A 112 8.15 8.67 12.12
CA GLY A 112 8.36 9.69 11.10
C GLY A 112 7.97 11.05 11.64
N CYS A 113 8.86 11.66 12.42
CA CYS A 113 8.58 12.88 13.16
C CYS A 113 8.16 14.04 12.22
N GLY A 114 6.88 14.42 12.25
CA GLY A 114 6.34 15.52 11.44
C GLY A 114 7.03 16.86 11.69
N HIS A 115 7.48 17.12 12.93
CA HIS A 115 8.29 18.31 13.25
C HIS A 115 9.65 18.29 12.54
N THR A 116 10.32 17.14 12.50
CA THR A 116 11.61 16.97 11.80
C THR A 116 11.44 17.19 10.30
N ILE A 117 10.42 16.56 9.69
CA ILE A 117 10.15 16.70 8.27
C ILE A 117 9.85 18.17 7.92
N SER A 118 8.96 18.82 8.68
CA SER A 118 8.61 20.23 8.47
C SER A 118 9.83 21.15 8.58
N SER A 119 10.65 20.94 9.61
CA SER A 119 11.84 21.77 9.86
C SER A 119 12.91 21.62 8.78
N LEU A 120 13.15 20.41 8.29
CA LEU A 120 14.22 20.11 7.32
C LEU A 120 13.84 20.40 5.87
N THR A 121 12.53 20.43 5.56
CA THR A 121 12.01 20.74 4.22
C THR A 121 11.56 22.20 4.08
N GLY A 122 11.19 22.85 5.19
CA GLY A 122 10.57 24.17 5.18
C GLY A 122 9.13 24.16 4.64
N ILE A 123 8.43 23.02 4.73
CA ILE A 123 7.07 22.80 4.22
C ILE A 123 6.18 22.33 5.37
N THR A 124 4.94 22.82 5.45
CA THR A 124 3.96 22.34 6.45
C THR A 124 3.72 20.84 6.26
N VAL A 125 3.71 20.07 7.34
CA VAL A 125 3.45 18.62 7.30
C VAL A 125 2.10 18.32 7.93
N VAL A 126 1.35 17.42 7.31
CA VAL A 126 0.16 16.78 7.86
C VAL A 126 0.49 15.31 8.12
N ALA A 127 0.29 14.83 9.35
CA ALA A 127 0.56 13.44 9.72
C ALA A 127 -0.48 12.90 10.71
N ASP A 128 -0.24 11.74 11.32
CA ASP A 128 -1.06 11.15 12.40
C ASP A 128 -2.52 10.82 11.99
N PHE A 129 -2.71 10.46 10.71
CA PHE A 129 -4.03 10.18 10.13
C PHE A 129 -4.73 8.99 10.81
N ARG A 130 -3.99 7.92 11.13
CA ARG A 130 -4.56 6.69 11.71
C ARG A 130 -5.07 6.90 13.12
N THR A 131 -4.30 7.61 13.96
CA THR A 131 -4.68 7.89 15.35
C THR A 131 -5.99 8.65 15.41
N ARG A 132 -6.18 9.64 14.53
CA ARG A 132 -7.45 10.38 14.47
C ARG A 132 -8.63 9.48 14.13
N ASP A 133 -8.48 8.58 13.16
CA ASP A 133 -9.54 7.65 12.78
C ASP A 133 -9.86 6.67 13.92
N LEU A 134 -8.84 6.11 14.60
CA LEU A 134 -9.02 5.27 15.79
C LEU A 134 -9.80 6.00 16.90
N VAL A 135 -9.42 7.23 17.21
CA VAL A 135 -10.11 8.06 18.21
C VAL A 135 -11.56 8.33 17.80
N ASN A 136 -11.82 8.43 16.50
CA ASN A 136 -13.17 8.57 15.94
C ASN A 136 -13.93 7.23 15.84
N GLY A 137 -13.40 6.15 16.41
CA GLY A 137 -14.02 4.82 16.46
C GLY A 137 -13.81 3.97 15.21
N GLY A 138 -13.00 4.41 14.27
CA GLY A 138 -12.58 3.62 13.12
C GLY A 138 -11.45 2.64 13.47
N GLN A 139 -11.00 1.88 12.48
CA GLN A 139 -9.89 0.95 12.59
C GLN A 139 -8.54 1.58 12.23
N GLY A 140 -8.47 2.83 11.75
CA GLY A 140 -7.23 3.47 11.33
C GLY A 140 -6.68 2.98 9.98
N ALA A 141 -7.35 2.03 9.34
CA ALA A 141 -7.06 1.48 8.02
C ALA A 141 -8.29 0.67 7.54
N PRO A 142 -8.42 0.37 6.24
CA PRO A 142 -7.62 0.90 5.13
C PRO A 142 -8.09 2.32 4.69
N PHE A 143 -7.16 3.17 4.25
CA PHE A 143 -7.52 4.49 3.67
C PHE A 143 -7.60 4.49 2.14
N ALA A 144 -6.93 3.54 1.48
CA ALA A 144 -6.88 3.44 0.02
C ALA A 144 -8.28 3.45 -0.64
N PRO A 145 -9.31 2.76 -0.11
CA PRO A 145 -10.65 2.79 -0.70
C PRO A 145 -11.25 4.20 -0.83
N LEU A 146 -10.99 5.08 0.13
CA LEU A 146 -11.48 6.46 0.10
C LEU A 146 -10.83 7.24 -1.06
N TYR A 147 -9.53 7.06 -1.26
CA TYR A 147 -8.83 7.73 -2.34
C TYR A 147 -9.15 7.12 -3.72
N HIS A 148 -9.34 5.81 -3.79
CA HIS A 148 -9.86 5.19 -5.00
C HIS A 148 -11.24 5.75 -5.37
N GLN A 149 -12.14 5.94 -4.40
CA GLN A 149 -13.44 6.59 -4.65
C GLN A 149 -13.27 8.00 -5.25
N GLN A 150 -12.29 8.78 -4.77
CA GLN A 150 -11.98 10.09 -5.33
C GLN A 150 -11.50 10.00 -6.80
N ILE A 151 -10.56 9.09 -7.08
CA ILE A 151 -10.03 8.85 -8.42
C ILE A 151 -11.13 8.44 -9.41
N PHE A 152 -11.98 7.49 -8.98
CA PHE A 152 -13.01 6.89 -9.81
C PHE A 152 -14.37 7.62 -9.70
N SER A 153 -14.41 8.81 -9.09
CA SER A 153 -15.64 9.59 -8.83
C SER A 153 -16.46 9.92 -10.08
N LYS A 154 -15.82 9.96 -11.26
CA LYS A 154 -16.46 10.24 -12.55
C LYS A 154 -16.81 8.99 -13.37
N VAL A 155 -16.45 7.81 -12.87
CA VAL A 155 -16.69 6.53 -13.55
C VAL A 155 -18.10 6.04 -13.24
N ASN A 156 -18.88 5.74 -14.29
CA ASN A 156 -20.27 5.29 -14.14
C ASN A 156 -20.40 3.77 -14.00
N GLU A 157 -19.40 3.02 -14.45
CA GLU A 157 -19.36 1.55 -14.38
C GLU A 157 -18.82 1.07 -13.02
N SER A 158 -19.19 -0.16 -12.65
CA SER A 158 -18.62 -0.81 -11.48
C SER A 158 -17.19 -1.25 -11.78
N VAL A 159 -16.25 -0.79 -10.97
CA VAL A 159 -14.82 -1.07 -11.12
C VAL A 159 -14.27 -1.73 -9.86
N ALA A 160 -13.29 -2.60 -10.06
CA ALA A 160 -12.45 -3.11 -9.00
C ALA A 160 -11.05 -2.52 -9.14
N VAL A 161 -10.47 -2.10 -8.03
CA VAL A 161 -9.07 -1.70 -7.93
C VAL A 161 -8.37 -2.74 -7.05
N VAL A 162 -7.35 -3.40 -7.58
CA VAL A 162 -6.56 -4.39 -6.83
C VAL A 162 -5.13 -3.90 -6.69
N ASN A 163 -4.72 -3.62 -5.46
CA ASN A 163 -3.33 -3.33 -5.12
C ASN A 163 -2.61 -4.66 -4.89
N ILE A 164 -1.66 -5.00 -5.76
CA ILE A 164 -0.83 -6.21 -5.68
C ILE A 164 0.52 -5.82 -5.06
N GLY A 165 0.51 -5.62 -3.75
CA GLY A 165 1.71 -5.46 -2.92
C GLY A 165 2.21 -6.80 -2.40
N GLY A 166 2.76 -6.84 -1.19
CA GLY A 166 3.07 -8.11 -0.52
C GLY A 166 1.81 -8.96 -0.29
N ILE A 167 0.75 -8.32 0.21
CA ILE A 167 -0.63 -8.84 0.26
C ILE A 167 -1.45 -8.12 -0.80
N ALA A 168 -2.25 -8.87 -1.55
CA ALA A 168 -3.20 -8.30 -2.49
C ALA A 168 -4.45 -7.84 -1.75
N ASN A 169 -4.94 -6.63 -2.03
CA ASN A 169 -6.21 -6.12 -1.50
C ASN A 169 -7.07 -5.51 -2.61
N VAL A 170 -8.38 -5.56 -2.43
CA VAL A 170 -9.36 -5.07 -3.40
C VAL A 170 -10.16 -3.90 -2.85
N THR A 171 -10.52 -2.98 -3.74
CA THR A 171 -11.58 -2.00 -3.54
C THR A 171 -12.61 -2.13 -4.65
N PHE A 172 -13.87 -2.31 -4.28
CA PHE A 172 -15.01 -2.26 -5.19
C PHE A 172 -15.65 -0.89 -5.15
N ILE A 173 -15.81 -0.28 -6.33
CA ILE A 173 -16.37 1.05 -6.50
C ILE A 173 -17.48 0.96 -7.53
N ALA A 174 -18.68 1.32 -7.12
CA ALA A 174 -19.83 1.39 -8.01
C ALA A 174 -20.64 2.65 -7.70
N LYS A 175 -21.27 3.20 -8.73
CA LYS A 175 -22.10 4.39 -8.58
C LYS A 175 -23.24 4.14 -7.60
N ASN A 176 -23.47 5.08 -6.69
CA ASN A 176 -24.50 5.02 -5.63
C ASN A 176 -24.38 3.83 -4.68
N GLN A 177 -23.27 3.08 -4.73
CA GLN A 177 -22.97 2.05 -3.76
C GLN A 177 -21.86 2.53 -2.84
N MET A 178 -21.89 1.98 -1.63
CA MET A 178 -20.84 2.21 -0.66
C MET A 178 -19.56 1.51 -1.13
N THR A 179 -18.44 2.22 -1.13
CA THR A 179 -17.13 1.63 -1.43
C THR A 179 -16.82 0.56 -0.39
N ARG A 180 -16.42 -0.63 -0.87
CA ARG A 180 -16.05 -1.78 -0.03
C ARG A 180 -14.64 -2.23 -0.38
N GLY A 181 -13.92 -2.82 0.57
CA GLY A 181 -12.60 -3.37 0.31
C GLY A 181 -12.10 -4.27 1.44
N TRP A 182 -11.17 -5.15 1.10
CA TRP A 182 -10.59 -6.16 1.99
C TRP A 182 -9.33 -6.78 1.40
N ASP A 183 -8.59 -7.55 2.21
CA ASP A 183 -7.43 -8.33 1.76
C ASP A 183 -7.88 -9.62 1.05
N ILE A 184 -7.23 -9.94 -0.06
CA ILE A 184 -7.51 -11.11 -0.90
C ILE A 184 -6.65 -12.30 -0.50
N GLY A 185 -5.36 -12.07 -0.25
CA GLY A 185 -4.38 -13.15 -0.17
C GLY A 185 -2.94 -12.70 -0.45
N PRO A 186 -2.02 -13.64 -0.69
CA PRO A 186 -0.67 -13.27 -1.09
C PRO A 186 -0.70 -12.52 -2.41
N GLY A 187 -0.05 -11.35 -2.45
CA GLY A 187 0.31 -10.67 -3.68
C GLY A 187 1.68 -11.18 -4.13
N ASN A 188 2.70 -10.33 -4.04
CA ASN A 188 4.06 -10.70 -4.40
C ASN A 188 4.84 -11.41 -3.27
N CYS A 189 4.39 -11.38 -2.00
CA CYS A 189 5.25 -11.77 -0.87
C CYS A 189 5.82 -13.20 -0.98
N LEU A 190 5.02 -14.18 -1.41
CA LEU A 190 5.48 -15.55 -1.61
C LEU A 190 6.40 -15.66 -2.83
N MET A 191 6.07 -15.01 -3.93
CA MET A 191 6.87 -15.01 -5.16
C MET A 191 8.24 -14.36 -4.95
N ASP A 192 8.29 -13.23 -4.26
CA ASP A 192 9.50 -12.47 -3.96
C ASP A 192 10.41 -13.25 -3.01
N ALA A 193 9.83 -13.83 -1.95
CA ALA A 193 10.59 -14.65 -1.03
C ALA A 193 11.13 -15.93 -1.70
N TRP A 194 10.35 -16.53 -2.62
CA TRP A 194 10.76 -17.73 -3.34
C TRP A 194 11.88 -17.47 -4.35
N ILE A 195 11.78 -16.40 -5.15
CA ILE A 195 12.85 -16.04 -6.08
C ILE A 195 14.12 -15.57 -5.36
N TYR A 196 13.99 -14.86 -4.24
CA TYR A 196 15.15 -14.49 -3.42
C TYR A 196 15.89 -15.73 -2.92
N LYS A 197 15.15 -16.72 -2.38
CA LYS A 197 15.73 -17.99 -1.91
C LYS A 197 16.48 -18.77 -3.01
N ASN A 198 15.98 -18.76 -4.24
CA ASN A 198 16.49 -19.63 -5.31
C ASN A 198 17.47 -18.93 -6.26
N LYS A 199 17.38 -17.62 -6.43
CA LYS A 199 18.15 -16.84 -7.43
C LYS A 199 18.83 -15.60 -6.86
N GLY A 200 18.57 -15.24 -5.60
CA GLY A 200 19.08 -14.01 -4.97
C GLY A 200 18.51 -12.71 -5.55
N ALA A 201 17.51 -12.80 -6.44
CA ALA A 201 16.80 -11.63 -6.97
C ALA A 201 15.69 -11.19 -6.03
N LEU A 202 15.39 -9.89 -5.98
CA LEU A 202 14.37 -9.35 -5.07
C LEU A 202 12.93 -9.69 -5.50
N PHE A 203 12.68 -9.80 -6.81
CA PHE A 203 11.37 -10.12 -7.39
C PHE A 203 11.52 -10.70 -8.80
N ASP A 204 10.48 -11.36 -9.29
CA ASP A 204 10.44 -11.91 -10.65
C ASP A 204 9.99 -10.84 -11.66
N LYS A 205 10.97 -10.19 -12.28
CA LYS A 205 10.73 -9.09 -13.22
C LYS A 205 9.78 -9.53 -14.34
N SER A 206 8.61 -8.90 -14.41
CA SER A 206 7.55 -9.17 -15.39
C SER A 206 6.98 -10.59 -15.35
N GLY A 207 7.29 -11.38 -14.31
CA GLY A 207 6.90 -12.79 -14.22
C GLY A 207 7.63 -13.72 -15.18
N VAL A 208 8.83 -13.33 -15.65
CA VAL A 208 9.61 -14.08 -16.64
C VAL A 208 9.97 -15.47 -16.12
N TRP A 209 10.38 -15.60 -14.87
CA TRP A 209 10.75 -16.90 -14.32
C TRP A 209 9.53 -17.80 -14.08
N ALA A 210 8.42 -17.23 -13.58
CA ALA A 210 7.15 -17.93 -13.48
C ALA A 210 6.68 -18.46 -14.84
N SER A 211 6.85 -17.69 -15.92
CA SER A 211 6.46 -18.10 -17.28
C SER A 211 7.27 -19.26 -17.86
N GLN A 212 8.40 -19.61 -17.24
CA GLN A 212 9.26 -20.74 -17.64
C GLN A 212 8.89 -22.04 -16.94
N GLY A 213 8.06 -21.99 -15.89
CA GLY A 213 7.57 -23.16 -15.17
C GLY A 213 6.18 -23.57 -15.60
N GLU A 214 5.78 -24.77 -15.18
CA GLU A 214 4.42 -25.27 -15.31
C GLU A 214 3.69 -25.18 -13.97
N VAL A 215 2.41 -24.83 -13.99
CA VAL A 215 1.59 -24.79 -12.77
C VAL A 215 1.38 -26.21 -12.25
N ILE A 216 1.79 -26.45 -11.00
CA ILE A 216 1.57 -27.71 -10.30
C ILE A 216 0.15 -27.68 -9.71
N TYR A 217 -0.84 -28.11 -10.49
CA TYR A 217 -2.25 -28.06 -10.06
C TYR A 217 -2.53 -28.73 -8.70
N PRO A 218 -1.97 -29.90 -8.36
CA PRO A 218 -2.16 -30.48 -7.03
C PRO A 218 -1.63 -29.60 -5.89
N LEU A 219 -0.56 -28.84 -6.13
CA LEU A 219 -0.05 -27.87 -5.15
C LEU A 219 -0.97 -26.65 -5.10
N LEU A 220 -1.36 -26.09 -6.25
CA LEU A 220 -2.29 -24.95 -6.32
C LEU A 220 -3.59 -25.24 -5.58
N GLU A 221 -4.24 -26.37 -5.87
CA GLU A 221 -5.48 -26.81 -5.23
C GLU A 221 -5.31 -26.89 -3.72
N TYR A 222 -4.18 -27.45 -3.25
CA TYR A 222 -3.89 -27.55 -1.83
C TYR A 222 -3.69 -26.18 -1.18
N LEU A 223 -2.95 -25.27 -1.81
CA LEU A 223 -2.72 -23.91 -1.30
C LEU A 223 -4.04 -23.12 -1.23
N LEU A 224 -4.94 -23.31 -2.20
CA LEU A 224 -6.28 -22.68 -2.22
C LEU A 224 -7.22 -23.18 -1.12
N GLN A 225 -6.92 -24.31 -0.45
CA GLN A 225 -7.69 -24.80 0.71
C GLN A 225 -7.33 -24.08 2.03
N ASP A 226 -6.43 -23.11 2.01
CA ASP A 226 -6.10 -22.35 3.22
C ASP A 226 -7.38 -21.68 3.80
N PRO A 227 -7.66 -21.83 5.12
CA PRO A 227 -8.87 -21.29 5.74
C PRO A 227 -9.08 -19.80 5.49
N PHE A 228 -8.02 -19.01 5.29
CA PHE A 228 -8.13 -17.59 5.02
C PHE A 228 -8.95 -17.27 3.75
N PHE A 229 -8.77 -18.07 2.68
CA PHE A 229 -9.49 -17.85 1.42
C PHE A 229 -11.00 -18.05 1.57
N HIS A 230 -11.42 -18.87 2.55
CA HIS A 230 -12.81 -19.20 2.84
C HIS A 230 -13.48 -18.31 3.90
N LEU A 231 -12.77 -17.34 4.49
CA LEU A 231 -13.38 -16.35 5.38
C LEU A 231 -14.30 -15.40 4.60
N ASP A 232 -15.40 -15.01 5.24
CA ASP A 232 -16.31 -13.97 4.75
C ASP A 232 -15.62 -12.60 4.65
N SER A 233 -16.07 -11.77 3.71
CA SER A 233 -15.62 -10.39 3.58
C SER A 233 -16.46 -9.43 4.45
N PRO A 234 -15.88 -8.33 4.96
CA PRO A 234 -14.49 -7.91 4.82
C PRO A 234 -13.54 -8.70 5.73
N LYS A 235 -12.33 -9.00 5.23
CA LYS A 235 -11.28 -9.73 5.94
C LYS A 235 -9.92 -9.04 5.80
N SER A 236 -9.01 -9.32 6.72
CA SER A 236 -7.64 -8.77 6.71
C SER A 236 -6.60 -9.81 7.10
N ILE A 237 -5.38 -9.67 6.55
CA ILE A 237 -4.25 -10.55 6.81
C ILE A 237 -2.92 -9.80 6.68
N GLY A 238 -1.96 -10.14 7.54
CA GLY A 238 -0.59 -9.65 7.41
C GLY A 238 0.28 -10.51 6.51
N LYS A 239 1.33 -9.92 5.93
CA LYS A 239 2.29 -10.61 5.05
C LYS A 239 3.04 -11.76 5.73
N GLU A 240 3.14 -11.72 7.06
CA GLU A 240 3.78 -12.72 7.90
C GLU A 240 3.06 -14.08 7.88
N TYR A 241 1.76 -14.09 7.59
CA TYR A 241 1.00 -15.33 7.45
C TYR A 241 1.49 -16.14 6.24
N PHE A 242 1.50 -15.53 5.06
CA PHE A 242 1.99 -16.11 3.81
C PHE A 242 3.52 -16.00 3.69
N SER A 243 4.22 -16.77 4.52
CA SER A 243 5.68 -16.81 4.59
C SER A 243 6.30 -18.01 3.85
N LEU A 244 7.62 -18.00 3.67
CA LEU A 244 8.35 -19.19 3.19
C LEU A 244 8.13 -20.41 4.10
N SER A 245 7.97 -20.20 5.41
CA SER A 245 7.68 -21.28 6.36
C SER A 245 6.27 -21.85 6.17
N TRP A 246 5.30 -21.03 5.77
CA TRP A 246 3.99 -21.49 5.35
C TRP A 246 4.11 -22.35 4.08
N LEU A 247 4.77 -21.83 3.04
CA LEU A 247 4.94 -22.53 1.77
C LEU A 247 5.67 -23.88 1.90
N GLN A 248 6.74 -23.94 2.71
CA GLN A 248 7.59 -25.14 2.87
C GLN A 248 6.83 -26.37 3.37
N LYS A 249 5.71 -26.19 4.07
CA LYS A 249 4.86 -27.30 4.54
C LYS A 249 4.21 -28.09 3.39
N HIS A 250 4.19 -27.52 2.19
CA HIS A 250 3.46 -28.03 1.04
C HIS A 250 4.37 -28.49 -0.11
N LEU A 251 5.68 -28.20 -0.03
CA LEU A 251 6.62 -28.51 -1.09
C LEU A 251 7.05 -29.98 -1.06
N LYS A 252 7.08 -30.61 -2.24
CA LYS A 252 7.64 -31.95 -2.43
C LYS A 252 9.02 -31.87 -3.10
N PRO A 253 9.93 -32.85 -2.88
CA PRO A 253 11.29 -32.81 -3.42
C PRO A 253 11.39 -32.82 -4.95
N ASP A 254 10.35 -33.30 -5.64
CA ASP A 254 10.25 -33.41 -7.10
C ASP A 254 9.79 -32.12 -7.79
N TYR A 255 9.29 -31.13 -7.04
CA TYR A 255 8.87 -29.85 -7.60
C TYR A 255 10.07 -28.98 -7.95
N THR A 256 10.16 -28.53 -9.20
CA THR A 256 11.23 -27.63 -9.60
C THR A 256 10.98 -26.22 -9.05
N PRO A 257 12.04 -25.44 -8.78
CA PRO A 257 11.86 -24.06 -8.35
C PRO A 257 11.06 -23.17 -9.31
N ALA A 258 11.15 -23.40 -10.62
CA ALA A 258 10.40 -22.63 -11.62
C ALA A 258 8.90 -22.98 -11.58
N ASP A 259 8.55 -24.26 -11.43
CA ASP A 259 7.15 -24.71 -11.35
C ASP A 259 6.47 -24.22 -10.07
N ILE A 260 7.21 -24.17 -8.95
CA ILE A 260 6.72 -23.54 -7.72
C ILE A 260 6.46 -22.04 -7.95
N GLN A 261 7.37 -21.33 -8.61
CA GLN A 261 7.15 -19.91 -8.94
C GLN A 261 5.90 -19.70 -9.82
N ALA A 262 5.72 -20.52 -10.86
CA ALA A 262 4.53 -20.51 -11.70
C ALA A 262 3.25 -20.77 -10.88
N THR A 263 3.32 -21.70 -9.94
CA THR A 263 2.19 -22.06 -9.06
C THR A 263 1.84 -20.95 -8.08
N LEU A 264 2.83 -20.24 -7.52
CA LEU A 264 2.60 -19.08 -6.64
C LEU A 264 1.97 -17.89 -7.39
N LEU A 265 2.39 -17.66 -8.63
CA LEU A 265 1.75 -16.68 -9.51
C LEU A 265 0.30 -17.08 -9.80
N ALA A 266 0.06 -18.37 -10.08
CA ALA A 266 -1.28 -18.90 -10.28
C ALA A 266 -2.15 -18.74 -9.02
N LEU A 267 -1.63 -18.99 -7.81
CA LEU A 267 -2.33 -18.77 -6.55
C LEU A 267 -2.80 -17.31 -6.41
N THR A 268 -1.91 -16.36 -6.68
CA THR A 268 -2.23 -14.92 -6.66
C THR A 268 -3.32 -14.58 -7.69
N ALA A 269 -3.18 -15.10 -8.92
CA ALA A 269 -4.16 -14.85 -9.98
C ALA A 269 -5.55 -15.43 -9.67
N HIS A 270 -5.62 -16.67 -9.16
CA HIS A 270 -6.88 -17.35 -8.85
C HIS A 270 -7.61 -16.69 -7.68
N THR A 271 -6.91 -16.34 -6.61
CA THR A 271 -7.53 -15.69 -5.43
C THR A 271 -8.08 -14.31 -5.76
N ILE A 272 -7.37 -13.52 -6.59
CA ILE A 272 -7.89 -12.26 -7.12
C ILE A 272 -9.10 -12.53 -8.02
N ALA A 273 -8.99 -13.43 -8.99
CA ALA A 273 -10.07 -13.70 -9.95
C ALA A 273 -11.35 -14.18 -9.27
N GLU A 274 -11.24 -15.12 -8.33
CA GLU A 274 -12.37 -15.61 -7.52
C GLU A 274 -13.01 -14.48 -6.72
N THR A 275 -12.21 -13.61 -6.10
CA THR A 275 -12.75 -12.45 -5.37
C THR A 275 -13.54 -11.51 -6.28
N ILE A 276 -13.07 -11.28 -7.51
CA ILE A 276 -13.76 -10.44 -8.49
C ILE A 276 -15.05 -11.12 -8.99
N LEU A 277 -15.01 -12.42 -9.27
CA LEU A 277 -16.16 -13.18 -9.78
C LEU A 277 -17.26 -13.38 -8.73
N ASN A 278 -16.90 -13.45 -7.45
CA ASN A 278 -17.85 -13.57 -6.33
C ASN A 278 -18.49 -12.23 -5.95
N GLU A 279 -18.05 -11.11 -6.55
CA GLU A 279 -18.70 -9.82 -6.33
C GLU A 279 -20.04 -9.76 -7.06
N SER A 280 -21.09 -9.38 -6.32
CA SER A 280 -22.47 -9.26 -6.81
C SER A 280 -22.66 -8.19 -7.90
N GLY A 281 -21.80 -7.18 -7.93
CA GLY A 281 -21.82 -6.13 -8.93
C GLY A 281 -21.24 -6.60 -10.27
N GLU A 282 -21.82 -6.14 -11.39
CA GLU A 282 -21.28 -6.40 -12.72
C GLU A 282 -19.97 -5.62 -12.94
N ILE A 283 -18.86 -6.12 -12.41
CA ILE A 283 -17.53 -5.53 -12.58
C ILE A 283 -17.13 -5.59 -14.05
N LYS A 284 -16.93 -4.42 -14.67
CA LYS A 284 -16.50 -4.32 -16.08
C LYS A 284 -15.01 -4.13 -16.23
N GLN A 285 -14.38 -3.48 -15.25
CA GLN A 285 -12.96 -3.17 -15.30
C GLN A 285 -12.28 -3.48 -13.98
N LEU A 286 -11.13 -4.13 -14.09
CA LEU A 286 -10.19 -4.39 -13.01
C LEU A 286 -8.94 -3.56 -13.26
N TYR A 287 -8.64 -2.62 -12.36
CA TYR A 287 -7.42 -1.82 -12.39
C TYR A 287 -6.41 -2.35 -11.37
N LEU A 288 -5.22 -2.69 -11.85
CA LEU A 288 -4.11 -3.16 -11.03
C LEU A 288 -3.21 -1.99 -10.63
N CYS A 289 -2.81 -1.96 -9.36
CA CYS A 289 -1.78 -1.06 -8.82
C CYS A 289 -0.82 -1.85 -7.91
N GLY A 290 0.19 -1.17 -7.37
CA GLY A 290 1.29 -1.80 -6.64
C GLY A 290 2.28 -2.53 -7.54
N GLY A 291 3.35 -3.07 -6.94
CA GLY A 291 4.45 -3.71 -7.69
C GLY A 291 4.01 -4.84 -8.61
N GLY A 292 2.96 -5.59 -8.25
CA GLY A 292 2.43 -6.68 -9.07
C GLY A 292 1.73 -6.21 -10.34
N ALA A 293 1.36 -4.92 -10.45
CA ALA A 293 0.85 -4.34 -11.70
C ALA A 293 1.89 -4.34 -12.84
N HIS A 294 3.19 -4.46 -12.51
CA HIS A 294 4.29 -4.59 -13.48
C HIS A 294 4.56 -6.04 -13.90
N ASN A 295 3.93 -7.02 -13.25
CA ASN A 295 4.05 -8.41 -13.61
C ASN A 295 3.11 -8.72 -14.79
N THR A 296 3.63 -8.61 -16.02
CA THR A 296 2.85 -8.84 -17.24
C THR A 296 2.31 -10.26 -17.32
N HIS A 297 3.06 -11.26 -16.85
CA HIS A 297 2.58 -12.63 -16.83
C HIS A 297 1.41 -12.83 -15.84
N LEU A 298 1.42 -12.16 -14.68
CA LEU A 298 0.30 -12.15 -13.74
C LEU A 298 -0.93 -11.47 -14.36
N LYS A 299 -0.76 -10.32 -15.03
CA LYS A 299 -1.83 -9.62 -15.75
C LYS A 299 -2.46 -10.52 -16.82
N GLU A 300 -1.67 -11.26 -17.58
CA GLU A 300 -2.16 -12.21 -18.59
C GLU A 300 -2.96 -13.36 -17.96
N ASN A 301 -2.47 -13.93 -16.86
CA ASN A 301 -3.19 -14.99 -16.14
C ASN A 301 -4.54 -14.49 -15.60
N LEU A 302 -4.57 -13.29 -15.01
CA LEU A 302 -5.82 -12.63 -14.58
C LEU A 302 -6.79 -12.41 -15.74
N ALA A 303 -6.30 -11.93 -16.89
CA ALA A 303 -7.14 -11.71 -18.07
C ALA A 303 -7.74 -13.01 -18.62
N ARG A 304 -7.03 -14.15 -18.53
CA ARG A 304 -7.57 -15.47 -18.90
C ARG A 304 -8.64 -15.96 -17.92
N LEU A 305 -8.46 -15.70 -16.62
CA LEU A 305 -9.38 -16.10 -15.56
C LEU A 305 -10.64 -15.23 -15.49
N LEU A 306 -10.61 -14.02 -16.04
CA LEU A 306 -11.70 -13.04 -15.98
C LEU A 306 -12.24 -12.68 -17.38
N PRO A 307 -12.82 -13.64 -18.13
CA PRO A 307 -13.36 -13.36 -19.44
C PRO A 307 -14.48 -12.31 -19.36
N GLY A 308 -14.38 -11.25 -20.16
CA GLY A 308 -15.35 -10.16 -20.19
C GLY A 308 -15.08 -9.00 -19.22
N ILE A 309 -14.04 -9.10 -18.37
CA ILE A 309 -13.57 -8.00 -17.52
C ILE A 309 -12.26 -7.47 -18.11
N ALA A 310 -12.19 -6.16 -18.33
CA ALA A 310 -10.95 -5.55 -18.80
C ALA A 310 -9.94 -5.44 -17.66
N VAL A 311 -8.88 -6.25 -17.70
CA VAL A 311 -7.77 -6.21 -16.73
C VAL A 311 -6.70 -5.23 -17.21
N LYS A 312 -6.55 -4.12 -16.50
CA LYS A 312 -5.72 -2.97 -16.89
C LYS A 312 -4.78 -2.56 -15.76
N SER A 313 -3.70 -1.87 -16.10
CA SER A 313 -2.96 -1.12 -15.07
C SER A 313 -3.70 0.19 -14.82
N ILE A 314 -3.69 0.70 -13.59
CA ILE A 314 -4.21 2.05 -13.31
C ILE A 314 -3.43 3.15 -14.06
N ALA A 315 -2.24 2.83 -14.57
CA ALA A 315 -1.45 3.66 -15.49
C ALA A 315 -2.24 4.07 -16.75
N GLU A 316 -3.19 3.25 -17.21
CA GLU A 316 -4.03 3.57 -18.37
C GLU A 316 -4.98 4.76 -18.10
N LEU A 317 -5.15 5.15 -16.84
CA LEU A 317 -5.88 6.36 -16.43
C LEU A 317 -4.95 7.57 -16.21
N GLY A 318 -3.66 7.45 -16.54
CA GLY A 318 -2.66 8.48 -16.24
C GLY A 318 -2.24 8.55 -14.77
N ILE A 319 -2.51 7.49 -14.00
CA ILE A 319 -2.22 7.40 -12.56
C ILE A 319 -1.12 6.39 -12.34
N SER A 320 -0.07 6.74 -11.59
CA SER A 320 1.01 5.79 -11.33
C SER A 320 0.51 4.62 -10.45
N PRO A 321 0.76 3.35 -10.86
CA PRO A 321 0.48 2.20 -10.01
C PRO A 321 1.39 2.14 -8.78
N ASP A 322 2.59 2.73 -8.84
CA ASP A 322 3.61 2.64 -7.79
C ASP A 322 3.38 3.65 -6.67
N TYR A 323 2.96 4.86 -7.04
CA TYR A 323 2.88 5.98 -6.11
C TYR A 323 1.47 6.23 -5.57
N LEU A 324 0.53 5.32 -5.79
CA LEU A 324 -0.89 5.53 -5.48
C LEU A 324 -1.12 5.82 -3.99
N GLU A 325 -0.42 5.12 -3.08
CA GLU A 325 -0.53 5.36 -1.64
C GLU A 325 0.12 6.69 -1.23
N ALA A 326 1.28 7.03 -1.77
CA ALA A 326 1.87 8.35 -1.55
C ALA A 326 0.93 9.46 -2.05
N MET A 327 0.36 9.32 -3.25
CA MET A 327 -0.64 10.25 -3.81
C MET A 327 -1.87 10.38 -2.88
N MET A 328 -2.34 9.28 -2.30
CA MET A 328 -3.41 9.33 -1.30
C MET A 328 -3.06 10.22 -0.11
N PHE A 329 -1.84 10.13 0.43
CA PHE A 329 -1.44 10.97 1.57
C PHE A 329 -1.26 12.44 1.17
N ALA A 330 -0.82 12.74 -0.05
CA ALA A 330 -0.85 14.11 -0.60
C ALA A 330 -2.30 14.65 -0.62
N TRP A 331 -3.24 13.84 -1.08
CA TRP A 331 -4.67 14.19 -1.09
C TRP A 331 -5.23 14.38 0.33
N LEU A 332 -4.97 13.47 1.27
CA LEU A 332 -5.41 13.59 2.67
C LEU A 332 -4.83 14.82 3.37
N ALA A 333 -3.60 15.22 3.04
CA ALA A 333 -3.03 16.48 3.49
C ALA A 333 -3.81 17.67 2.94
N ALA A 334 -4.16 17.67 1.65
CA ALA A 334 -4.98 18.71 1.06
C ALA A 334 -6.37 18.80 1.72
N GLN A 335 -7.02 17.67 1.98
CA GLN A 335 -8.30 17.65 2.70
C GLN A 335 -8.15 18.28 4.09
N THR A 336 -7.07 17.95 4.81
CA THR A 336 -6.81 18.49 6.15
C THR A 336 -6.52 19.99 6.12
N ILE A 337 -5.65 20.45 5.24
CA ILE A 337 -5.28 21.88 5.11
C ILE A 337 -6.50 22.73 4.71
N ASN A 338 -7.35 22.21 3.82
CA ASN A 338 -8.55 22.91 3.36
C ASN A 338 -9.76 22.71 4.29
N GLN A 339 -9.59 22.06 5.45
CA GLN A 339 -10.65 21.78 6.42
C GLN A 339 -11.84 21.01 5.82
N ILE A 340 -11.57 20.11 4.86
CA ILE A 340 -12.57 19.27 4.22
C ILE A 340 -12.63 17.93 4.97
N PRO A 341 -13.71 17.63 5.71
CA PRO A 341 -13.85 16.35 6.39
C PRO A 341 -14.01 15.22 5.38
N VAL A 342 -13.48 14.04 5.72
CA VAL A 342 -13.64 12.82 4.93
C VAL A 342 -14.56 11.84 5.65
N ASN A 343 -15.23 10.99 4.88
CA ASN A 343 -16.12 9.97 5.42
C ASN A 343 -15.47 8.58 5.33
N LEU A 344 -15.10 8.04 6.49
CA LEU A 344 -14.56 6.69 6.62
C LEU A 344 -15.53 5.72 7.32
N THR A 345 -16.78 6.14 7.61
CA THR A 345 -17.74 5.32 8.36
C THR A 345 -17.95 3.95 7.73
N SER A 346 -17.97 3.90 6.40
CA SER A 346 -18.17 2.69 5.62
C SER A 346 -16.92 1.88 5.32
N ILE A 347 -15.74 2.45 5.57
CA ILE A 347 -14.46 1.88 5.17
C ILE A 347 -13.73 1.34 6.40
N THR A 348 -13.61 2.16 7.44
CA THR A 348 -12.90 1.81 8.68
C THR A 348 -13.84 1.63 9.86
N GLY A 349 -15.16 1.83 9.69
CA GLY A 349 -16.13 1.74 10.79
C GLY A 349 -16.16 2.98 11.70
N ALA A 350 -15.54 4.10 11.28
CA ALA A 350 -15.58 5.35 12.03
C ALA A 350 -17.01 5.79 12.40
N LYS A 351 -17.18 6.48 13.52
CA LYS A 351 -18.50 6.91 14.02
C LYS A 351 -19.09 8.10 13.27
N GLY A 352 -18.26 8.83 12.52
CA GLY A 352 -18.69 10.00 11.76
C GLY A 352 -17.60 10.52 10.85
N ILE A 353 -17.91 11.59 10.10
CA ILE A 353 -16.93 12.27 9.27
C ILE A 353 -15.92 13.05 10.12
N ALA A 354 -14.66 13.12 9.68
CA ALA A 354 -13.61 13.81 10.42
C ALA A 354 -12.54 14.39 9.49
N ILE A 355 -11.82 15.38 10.00
CA ILE A 355 -10.53 15.80 9.43
C ILE A 355 -9.46 14.92 10.07
N LEU A 356 -8.69 14.18 9.25
CA LEU A 356 -7.83 13.10 9.74
C LEU A 356 -6.48 13.57 10.30
N GLY A 357 -5.81 14.53 9.65
CA GLY A 357 -4.41 14.82 9.96
C GLY A 357 -4.20 15.84 11.08
N ALA A 358 -3.07 15.72 11.78
CA ALA A 358 -2.48 16.76 12.61
C ALA A 358 -1.52 17.63 11.79
N VAL A 359 -1.57 18.95 11.99
CA VAL A 359 -0.76 19.93 11.23
C VAL A 359 0.48 20.34 12.01
N TYR A 360 1.64 20.15 11.39
CA TYR A 360 2.96 20.56 11.87
C TYR A 360 3.43 21.76 11.04
N PRO A 361 3.35 22.99 11.59
CA PRO A 361 3.66 24.20 10.82
C PRO A 361 5.16 24.31 10.52
N ILE A 362 5.49 25.10 9.49
CA ILE A 362 6.88 25.52 9.22
C ILE A 362 7.44 26.36 10.38
N ILE A 363 8.76 26.31 10.58
CA ILE A 363 9.45 27.29 11.42
C ILE A 363 9.52 28.60 10.64
N LYS A 364 8.81 29.63 11.10
CA LYS A 364 8.98 30.99 10.56
C LYS A 364 10.24 31.61 11.17
N SER A 365 11.15 32.09 10.33
CA SER A 365 12.13 33.09 10.76
C SER A 365 11.38 34.42 10.93
N TYR A 366 11.32 34.93 12.16
CA TYR A 366 10.83 36.28 12.44
C TYR A 366 11.88 37.33 12.10
#